data_AF-C6DFT9-F1
#
_entry.id   AF-C6DFT9-F1
#
_cell.length_a   1.000
_cell.length_b   1.000
_cell.length_c   1.000
_cell.angle_alpha   90.00
_cell.angle_beta   90.00
_cell.angle_gamma   90.00
#
_symmetry.space_group_name_H-M   'P 1'
#
loop_
_entity.id
_entity.type
_entity.pdbx_description
1 polymer ?
#
loop_
_entity_poly.entity_id
_entity_poly.type
_entity_poly.pdbx_seq_one_letter_code
_entity_poly.pdbx_strand_id
1 'polypeptide(L)'
;MKRTLFVILLSTAFSFTVQAASPHQYRNDDDSWRAEKIETEDRQQETNRFVCDGRQYCSQMRSREEAYFFIENCPNTRMDGDRDGIPCENDSRFPPLRSKRY
;
A
#
# COMPACT_ATOMS: atom_id res chain seq x y z
N MET A 1 5.42 -72.26 24.07
CA MET A 1 4.14 -72.37 24.81
C MET A 1 4.40 -71.81 26.21
N LYS A 2 3.96 -70.61 26.58
CA LYS A 2 2.61 -70.21 27.01
C LYS A 2 2.55 -68.68 26.79
N ARG A 3 1.85 -68.10 25.80
CA ARG A 3 0.40 -67.95 25.70
C ARG A 3 -0.25 -67.84 27.08
N THR A 4 -0.06 -66.69 27.73
CA THR A 4 -0.93 -66.06 28.76
C THR A 4 -0.08 -65.16 29.64
N LEU A 5 0.19 -63.93 29.21
CA LEU A 5 0.43 -62.85 30.16
C LEU A 5 -0.31 -61.61 29.67
N PHE A 6 -1.60 -61.56 29.99
CA PHE A 6 -2.20 -60.40 30.65
C PHE A 6 -1.92 -59.00 30.08
N VAL A 7 -2.03 -58.79 28.78
CA VAL A 7 -2.13 -57.41 28.22
C VAL A 7 -3.31 -57.27 27.25
N ILE A 8 -4.39 -58.01 27.51
CA ILE A 8 -5.71 -57.82 26.87
C ILE A 8 -6.70 -57.21 27.88
N LEU A 9 -6.26 -56.32 28.76
CA LEU A 9 -7.14 -55.70 29.78
C LEU A 9 -6.97 -54.18 29.96
N LEU A 10 -6.27 -53.47 29.07
CA LEU A 10 -6.14 -52.00 29.12
C LEU A 10 -6.25 -51.31 27.75
N SER A 11 -6.90 -51.91 26.76
CA SER A 11 -6.98 -51.34 25.41
C SER A 11 -8.38 -51.30 24.81
N THR A 12 -9.42 -51.67 25.55
CA THR A 12 -10.80 -51.51 25.09
C THR A 12 -11.36 -50.16 25.54
N ALA A 13 -11.72 -49.35 24.54
CA ALA A 13 -12.48 -48.09 24.61
C ALA A 13 -11.68 -46.80 24.81
N PHE A 14 -10.69 -46.54 23.94
CA PHE A 14 -10.43 -45.17 23.51
C PHE A 14 -11.40 -44.86 22.38
N SER A 15 -12.60 -44.42 22.77
CA SER A 15 -13.55 -43.76 21.89
C SER A 15 -12.87 -42.55 21.28
N PHE A 16 -12.31 -42.66 20.07
CA PHE A 16 -11.91 -41.50 19.30
C PHE A 16 -12.85 -41.35 18.12
N THR A 17 -13.87 -40.56 18.43
CA THR A 17 -14.77 -39.86 17.54
C THR A 17 -14.09 -39.52 16.22
N VAL A 18 -14.70 -39.98 15.12
CA VAL A 18 -14.55 -39.40 13.79
C VAL A 18 -14.82 -37.90 13.92
N GLN A 19 -13.75 -37.10 13.93
CA GLN A 19 -13.86 -35.66 13.76
C GLN A 19 -13.97 -35.43 12.25
N ALA A 20 -15.18 -35.15 11.77
CA ALA A 20 -15.36 -34.54 10.48
C ALA A 20 -14.57 -33.22 10.49
N ALA A 21 -13.40 -33.21 9.85
CA ALA A 21 -12.68 -31.97 9.58
C ALA A 21 -13.57 -31.15 8.64
N SER A 22 -14.32 -30.22 9.23
CA SER A 22 -14.97 -29.15 8.50
C SER A 22 -13.86 -28.40 7.75
N PRO A 23 -14.01 -28.05 6.47
CA PRO A 23 -13.05 -27.19 5.81
C PRO A 23 -13.06 -25.87 6.57
N HIS A 24 -11.98 -25.62 7.31
CA HIS A 24 -11.71 -24.30 7.85
C HIS A 24 -11.71 -23.36 6.66
N GLN A 25 -12.76 -22.57 6.50
CA GLN A 25 -12.74 -21.42 5.61
C GLN A 25 -11.69 -20.48 6.18
N TYR A 26 -10.47 -20.56 5.65
CA TYR A 26 -9.49 -19.51 5.81
C TYR A 26 -10.02 -18.30 5.04
N ARG A 27 -10.82 -17.46 5.71
CA ARG A 27 -11.11 -16.11 5.24
C ARG A 27 -9.80 -15.34 5.41
N ASN A 28 -9.20 -14.94 4.30
CA ASN A 28 -8.10 -13.98 4.31
C ASN A 28 -8.69 -12.64 4.77
N ASP A 29 -8.37 -12.23 5.99
CA ASP A 29 -8.60 -10.87 6.50
C ASP A 29 -7.48 -9.89 6.03
N ASP A 30 -6.80 -10.22 4.92
CA ASP A 30 -5.56 -9.58 4.42
C ASP A 30 -5.80 -8.56 3.28
N ASP A 31 -7.06 -8.25 2.95
CA ASP A 31 -7.40 -7.28 1.90
C ASP A 31 -7.27 -5.82 2.37
N SER A 32 -7.26 -5.58 3.69
CA SER A 32 -7.17 -4.23 4.26
C SER A 32 -5.76 -3.63 4.18
N TRP A 33 -4.70 -4.44 4.17
CA TRP A 33 -3.31 -3.97 4.17
C TRP A 33 -2.74 -3.75 2.77
N ARG A 34 -3.31 -4.39 1.73
CA ARG A 34 -2.83 -4.25 0.34
C ARG A 34 -3.23 -2.92 -0.30
N ALA A 35 -4.41 -2.40 0.00
CA ALA A 35 -4.87 -1.12 -0.58
C ALA A 35 -3.99 0.06 -0.11
N GLU A 36 -3.68 0.13 1.19
CA GLU A 36 -2.79 1.15 1.78
C GLU A 36 -1.35 1.05 1.25
N LYS A 37 -0.85 -0.19 1.08
CA LYS A 37 0.52 -0.46 0.65
C LYS A 37 0.76 -0.15 -0.82
N ILE A 38 -0.22 -0.36 -1.68
CA ILE A 38 -0.11 -0.05 -3.11
C ILE A 38 -0.10 1.47 -3.34
N GLU A 39 -0.86 2.24 -2.55
CA GLU A 39 -0.95 3.71 -2.71
C GLU A 39 0.30 4.44 -2.20
N THR A 40 0.93 3.93 -1.13
CA THR A 40 2.18 4.47 -0.61
C THR A 40 3.40 4.13 -1.46
N GLU A 41 3.46 2.92 -2.02
CA GLU A 41 4.55 2.51 -2.92
C GLU A 41 4.50 3.27 -4.25
N ASP A 42 3.32 3.50 -4.84
CA ASP A 42 3.21 4.26 -6.09
C ASP A 42 3.59 5.72 -5.89
N ARG A 43 3.09 6.38 -4.82
CA ARG A 43 3.45 7.77 -4.49
C ARG A 43 4.95 7.93 -4.23
N GLN A 44 5.57 6.98 -3.52
CA GLN A 44 7.02 6.97 -3.31
C GLN A 44 7.80 6.67 -4.60
N GLN A 45 7.25 5.84 -5.48
CA GLN A 45 7.88 5.58 -6.76
C GLN A 45 7.78 6.80 -7.68
N GLU A 46 6.74 7.65 -7.57
CA GLU A 46 6.62 8.91 -8.32
C GLU A 46 7.61 9.97 -7.85
N THR A 47 7.75 10.18 -6.54
CA THR A 47 8.68 11.19 -6.00
C THR A 47 10.14 10.87 -6.29
N ASN A 48 10.51 9.58 -6.35
CA ASN A 48 11.86 9.15 -6.74
C ASN A 48 12.21 9.42 -8.22
N ARG A 49 11.25 9.86 -9.06
CA ARG A 49 11.48 10.13 -10.50
C ARG A 49 11.95 11.56 -10.77
N PHE A 50 11.80 12.47 -9.81
CA PHE A 50 12.02 13.89 -10.01
C PHE A 50 13.38 14.32 -9.44
N VAL A 51 14.06 15.22 -10.15
CA VAL A 51 15.38 15.74 -9.79
C VAL A 51 15.39 17.24 -10.03
N CYS A 52 16.01 17.98 -9.13
CA CYS A 52 16.25 19.40 -9.32
C CYS A 52 17.27 19.62 -10.44
N ASP A 53 16.77 20.07 -11.60
CA ASP A 53 17.53 20.30 -12.83
C ASP A 53 17.55 21.78 -13.25
N GLY A 54 17.10 22.67 -12.37
CA GLY A 54 17.10 24.12 -12.59
C GLY A 54 15.83 24.69 -13.24
N ARG A 55 14.80 23.86 -13.48
CA ARG A 55 13.47 24.35 -13.85
C ARG A 55 12.82 25.13 -12.69
N GLN A 56 12.10 26.18 -13.05
CA GLN A 56 11.53 27.14 -12.09
C GLN A 56 10.08 27.50 -12.39
N TYR A 57 9.55 27.18 -13.59
CA TYR A 57 8.22 27.60 -14.03
C TYR A 57 7.32 26.43 -14.44
N CYS A 58 6.01 26.63 -14.35
CA CYS A 58 4.99 25.62 -14.67
C CYS A 58 5.07 25.09 -16.10
N SER A 59 5.40 25.94 -17.08
CA SER A 59 5.56 25.55 -18.49
C SER A 59 6.61 24.45 -18.70
N GLN A 60 7.52 24.28 -17.74
CA GLN A 60 8.60 23.30 -17.80
C GLN A 60 8.24 21.97 -17.11
N MET A 61 7.12 21.91 -16.38
CA MET A 61 6.64 20.70 -15.72
C MET A 61 5.76 19.86 -16.63
N ARG A 62 5.79 18.55 -16.38
CA ARG A 62 5.02 17.52 -17.09
C ARG A 62 3.78 17.09 -16.31
N SER A 63 3.79 17.25 -14.99
CA SER A 63 2.64 16.98 -14.13
C SER A 63 2.60 17.96 -12.95
N ARG A 64 1.46 18.00 -12.24
CA ARG A 64 1.38 18.83 -11.03
C ARG A 64 2.14 18.17 -9.88
N GLU A 65 2.13 16.84 -9.79
CA GLU A 65 2.90 16.05 -8.81
C GLU A 65 4.41 16.35 -8.91
N GLU A 66 4.93 16.51 -10.13
CA GLU A 66 6.30 16.98 -10.34
C GLU A 66 6.50 18.41 -9.82
N ALA A 67 5.55 19.30 -10.08
CA ALA A 67 5.62 20.68 -9.59
C ALA A 67 5.59 20.75 -8.05
N TYR A 68 4.81 19.88 -7.39
CA TYR A 68 4.82 19.73 -5.92
C TYR A 68 6.18 19.30 -5.39
N PHE A 69 6.78 18.29 -6.01
CA PHE A 69 8.16 17.91 -5.67
C PHE A 69 9.12 19.10 -5.79
N PHE A 70 9.00 19.90 -6.85
CA PHE A 70 9.89 21.04 -7.07
C PHE A 70 9.72 22.13 -5.99
N ILE A 71 8.50 22.51 -5.60
CA ILE A 71 8.31 23.54 -4.57
C ILE A 71 8.81 23.09 -3.19
N GLU A 72 8.77 21.78 -2.90
CA GLU A 72 9.21 21.21 -1.62
C GLU A 72 10.73 20.94 -1.58
N ASN A 73 11.34 20.58 -2.71
CA ASN A 73 12.69 20.00 -2.73
C ASN A 73 13.71 20.82 -3.53
N CYS A 74 13.28 21.73 -4.40
CA CYS A 74 14.17 22.43 -5.33
C CYS A 74 14.27 23.93 -5.04
N PRO A 75 15.46 24.54 -5.19
CA PRO A 75 15.65 25.97 -4.93
C PRO A 75 15.08 26.83 -6.06
N ASN A 76 14.73 28.08 -5.74
CA ASN A 76 14.36 29.14 -6.69
C ASN A 76 13.10 28.87 -7.54
N THR A 77 12.17 28.03 -7.09
CA THR A 77 10.92 27.77 -7.80
C THR A 77 10.02 29.02 -7.85
N ARG A 78 9.29 29.19 -8.97
CA ARG A 78 8.38 30.31 -9.26
C ARG A 78 7.06 29.80 -9.85
N MET A 79 6.46 28.85 -9.13
CA MET A 79 5.37 27.99 -9.61
C MET A 79 4.09 28.16 -8.78
N ASP A 80 4.28 28.52 -7.52
CA ASP A 80 3.26 28.84 -6.53
C ASP A 80 3.32 30.36 -6.29
N GLY A 81 2.40 31.08 -6.94
CA GLY A 81 2.46 32.54 -7.07
C GLY A 81 1.90 33.27 -5.85
N ASP A 82 0.84 32.73 -5.27
CA ASP A 82 0.14 33.22 -4.08
C ASP A 82 0.58 32.52 -2.79
N ARG A 83 1.41 31.48 -2.89
CA ARG A 83 2.08 30.77 -1.79
C ARG A 83 1.13 29.99 -0.91
N ASP A 84 0.11 29.40 -1.52
CA ASP A 84 -0.85 28.54 -0.83
C ASP A 84 -0.40 27.06 -0.78
N GLY A 85 0.73 26.75 -1.42
CA GLY A 85 1.28 25.41 -1.52
C GLY A 85 0.79 24.64 -2.75
N ILE A 86 -0.02 25.23 -3.62
CA ILE A 86 -0.56 24.62 -4.83
C ILE A 86 0.17 25.19 -6.05
N PRO A 87 1.11 24.45 -6.66
CA PRO A 87 1.81 24.94 -7.83
C PRO A 87 0.94 24.84 -9.09
N CYS A 88 1.13 25.78 -10.01
CA CYS A 88 0.59 25.72 -11.36
C CYS A 88 -0.94 25.67 -11.45
N GLU A 89 -1.65 26.35 -10.55
CA GLU A 89 -3.11 26.46 -10.57
C GLU A 89 -3.64 27.10 -11.85
N ASN A 90 -2.93 28.12 -12.33
CA ASN A 90 -3.30 28.89 -13.53
C ASN A 90 -2.87 28.21 -14.84
N ASP A 91 -2.29 27.00 -14.80
CA ASP A 91 -1.88 26.26 -15.98
C ASP A 91 -2.95 25.26 -16.40
N SER A 92 -3.62 25.54 -17.52
CA SER A 92 -4.75 24.75 -18.02
C SER A 92 -4.39 23.30 -18.41
N ARG A 93 -3.10 22.97 -18.54
CA ARG A 93 -2.64 21.60 -18.80
C ARG A 93 -2.83 20.69 -17.57
N PHE A 94 -2.92 21.26 -16.38
CA PHE A 94 -3.01 20.54 -15.14
C PHE A 94 -4.43 20.67 -14.53
N PRO A 95 -5.23 19.59 -14.46
CA PRO A 95 -6.63 19.66 -14.05
C PRO A 95 -6.75 20.13 -12.59
N PRO A 96 -7.76 20.94 -12.22
CA PRO A 96 -7.88 21.50 -10.87
C PRO A 96 -7.91 20.41 -9.80
N LEU A 97 -7.36 20.72 -8.61
CA LEU A 97 -7.33 19.79 -7.49
C LEU A 97 -8.75 19.31 -7.18
N ARG A 98 -9.03 18.04 -7.48
CA ARG A 98 -10.27 17.42 -7.05
C ARG A 98 -10.14 17.15 -5.56
N SER A 99 -11.16 17.50 -4.78
CA SER A 99 -11.22 17.51 -3.32
C SER A 99 -10.98 16.17 -2.58
N LYS A 100 -10.39 15.17 -3.24
CA LYS A 100 -9.99 13.87 -2.68
C LYS A 100 -8.73 13.37 -3.39
N ARG A 101 -7.60 13.98 -3.10
CA ARG A 101 -6.24 13.39 -3.15
C ARG A 101 -5.24 14.52 -2.93
N TYR A 102 -5.00 14.85 -1.67
CA TYR A 102 -3.68 15.23 -1.19
C TYR A 102 -3.46 14.46 0.11
#